data_AF-A0A534KC88-F1
#
_entry.id   AF-A0A534KC88-F1
#
_cell.length_a   1.000
_cell.length_b   1.000
_cell.length_c   1.000
_cell.angle_alpha   90.00
_cell.angle_beta   90.00
_cell.angle_gamma   90.00
#
_symmetry.space_group_name_H-M   'P 1'
#
loop_
_entity.id
_entity.type
_entity.pdbx_description
1 polymer ?
#
loop_
_entity_poly.entity_id
_entity_poly.type
_entity_poly.pdbx_seq_one_letter_code
_entity_poly.pdbx_strand_id
1 'polypeptide(L)'
;MTDLIRSDAPTRSSMAALAIGGLVVGILWFSILTVIVALQVLGGTEDALADSYMAVFMGMVFLLLAVAVDVYRREFMPDELIHKIRRPKIVLHRAFR
;
A
#
# COMPACT_ATOMS: atom_id res chain seq x y z
N MET A 1 -3.64 -6.40 39.52
CA MET A 1 -2.54 -6.14 38.56
C MET A 1 -2.97 -6.76 37.25
N THR A 2 -3.25 -5.95 36.23
CA THR A 2 -3.51 -6.45 34.88
C THR A 2 -2.20 -6.42 34.12
N ASP A 3 -1.66 -7.60 33.80
CA ASP A 3 -0.51 -7.71 32.92
C ASP A 3 -0.88 -7.10 31.56
N LEU A 4 -0.31 -5.92 31.28
CA LEU A 4 -0.30 -5.37 29.94
C LEU A 4 0.57 -6.32 29.10
N ILE A 5 -0.07 -7.16 28.29
CA ILE A 5 0.61 -7.91 27.24
C ILE A 5 1.20 -6.86 26.30
N ARG A 6 2.50 -6.55 26.50
CA ARG A 6 3.27 -5.78 25.53
C ARG A 6 3.49 -6.72 24.35
N SER A 7 2.63 -6.61 23.34
CA SER A 7 2.91 -7.21 22.04
C SER A 7 4.20 -6.59 21.54
N ASP A 8 5.28 -7.37 21.47
CA ASP A 8 6.52 -6.93 20.84
C ASP A 8 6.20 -6.43 19.42
N ALA A 9 6.97 -5.44 18.95
CA ALA A 9 6.78 -4.93 17.61
C ALA A 9 6.94 -6.07 16.60
N PRO A 10 6.06 -6.18 15.59
CA PRO A 10 6.13 -7.26 14.61
C PRO A 10 7.53 -7.26 13.97
N THR A 11 8.11 -8.45 13.82
CA THR A 11 9.39 -8.64 13.14
C THR A 11 9.25 -8.13 11.71
N ARG A 12 9.90 -7.01 11.39
CA ARG A 12 9.85 -6.43 10.05
C ARG A 12 10.55 -7.39 9.08
N SER A 13 9.81 -7.92 8.12
CA SER A 13 10.34 -8.82 7.09
C SER A 13 11.31 -8.07 6.17
N SER A 14 12.60 -8.42 6.22
CA SER A 14 13.63 -7.90 5.30
C SER A 14 13.30 -8.20 3.83
N MET A 15 12.63 -9.34 3.58
CA MET A 15 12.15 -9.72 2.25
C MET A 15 11.02 -8.82 1.76
N ALA A 16 10.08 -8.45 2.64
CA ALA A 16 9.01 -7.51 2.31
C ALA A 16 9.58 -6.11 2.00
N ALA A 17 10.59 -5.67 2.76
CA ALA A 17 11.27 -4.40 2.49
C ALA A 17 11.97 -4.41 1.11
N LEU A 18 12.65 -5.50 0.76
CA LEU A 18 13.27 -5.66 -0.56
C LEU A 18 12.22 -5.67 -1.68
N ALA A 19 11.11 -6.39 -1.49
CA ALA A 19 10.01 -6.46 -2.45
C ALA A 19 9.40 -5.07 -2.70
N ILE A 20 9.12 -4.30 -1.63
CA ILE A 20 8.65 -2.91 -1.76
C ILE A 20 9.69 -2.06 -2.50
N GLY A 21 10.98 -2.21 -2.20
CA GLY A 21 12.05 -1.52 -2.92
C GLY A 21 12.02 -1.80 -4.43
N GLY A 22 11.87 -3.08 -4.82
CA GLY A 22 11.72 -3.47 -6.22
C GLY A 22 10.46 -2.89 -6.87
N LEU A 23 9.33 -2.88 -6.17
CA LEU A 23 8.08 -2.30 -6.64
C LEU A 23 8.22 -0.78 -6.87
N VAL A 24 8.90 -0.07 -5.97
CA VAL A 24 9.19 1.37 -6.11
C VAL A 24 10.04 1.64 -7.35
N VAL A 25 11.09 0.83 -7.59
CA VAL A 25 11.90 0.96 -8.81
C VAL A 25 11.05 0.75 -10.06
N GLY A 26 10.17 -0.26 -10.05
CA GLY A 26 9.23 -0.49 -11.16
C GLY A 26 8.26 0.69 -11.38
N ILE A 27 7.70 1.26 -10.31
CA ILE A 27 6.83 2.44 -10.39
C ILE A 27 7.58 3.62 -11.03
N LEU A 28 8.81 3.89 -10.58
CA LEU A 28 9.63 4.96 -11.13
C LEU A 28 9.94 4.72 -12.62
N TRP A 29 10.28 3.48 -12.99
CA TRP A 29 10.54 3.12 -14.38
C TRP A 29 9.35 3.40 -15.29
N PHE A 30 8.16 2.89 -14.95
CA PHE A 30 6.96 3.14 -15.75
C PHE A 30 6.54 4.61 -15.75
N SER A 31 6.77 5.33 -14.64
CA SER A 31 6.52 6.78 -14.58
C SER A 31 7.47 7.58 -15.49
N ILE A 32 8.72 7.15 -15.63
CA ILE A 32 9.65 7.79 -16.58
C ILE A 32 9.19 7.53 -18.02
N LEU A 33 8.75 6.30 -18.32
CA LEU A 33 8.24 5.96 -19.65
C LEU A 33 7.02 6.80 -20.05
N THR A 34 6.10 7.10 -19.12
CA THR A 34 4.96 7.99 -19.42
C THR A 34 5.43 9.41 -19.74
N VAL A 35 6.43 9.95 -19.02
CA VAL A 35 7.01 11.26 -19.35
C VAL A 35 7.66 11.24 -20.72
N ILE A 36 8.39 10.18 -21.08
CA ILE A 36 9.01 10.07 -22.41
C ILE A 36 7.94 10.11 -23.52
N VAL A 37 6.85 9.35 -23.37
CA VAL A 37 5.75 9.39 -24.35
C VAL A 37 5.12 10.77 -24.41
N ALA A 38 4.89 11.43 -23.27
CA ALA A 38 4.33 12.78 -23.24
C ALA A 38 5.25 13.80 -23.96
N LEU A 39 6.56 13.66 -23.82
CA LEU A 39 7.53 14.51 -24.54
C LEU A 39 7.53 14.23 -26.05
N GLN A 40 7.37 12.98 -26.47
CA GLN A 40 7.25 12.63 -27.90
C GLN A 40 6.01 13.26 -28.54
N VAL A 41 4.87 13.20 -27.84
CA VAL A 41 3.60 13.83 -28.25
C VAL A 41 3.73 15.34 -28.32
N LEU A 42 4.37 15.96 -27.34
CA LEU A 42 4.62 17.41 -27.37
C LEU A 42 5.57 17.80 -28.52
N GLY A 43 6.53 16.94 -28.85
CA GLY A 43 7.50 17.14 -29.91
C GLY A 43 6.99 16.85 -31.31
N GLY A 44 5.77 16.32 -31.48
CA GLY A 44 5.25 15.91 -32.80
C GLY A 44 5.99 14.72 -33.41
N THR A 45 6.57 13.86 -32.56
CA THR A 45 7.37 12.67 -32.96
C THR A 45 6.75 11.37 -32.50
N GLU A 46 5.49 11.43 -32.04
CA GLU A 46 4.74 10.31 -31.54
C GLU A 46 4.37 9.30 -32.63
N ASP A 47 4.29 8.04 -32.23
CA ASP A 47 3.70 6.97 -33.03
C ASP A 47 2.17 6.97 -32.86
N ALA A 48 1.44 6.38 -33.81
CA ALA A 48 -0.03 6.24 -33.78
C ALA A 48 -0.56 5.48 -32.55
N LEU A 49 0.32 4.78 -31.83
CA LEU A 49 0.01 4.01 -30.62
C LEU A 49 0.36 4.73 -29.31
N ALA A 50 0.75 6.01 -29.34
CA ALA A 50 1.16 6.76 -28.15
C ALA A 50 0.15 6.70 -26.99
N ASP A 51 -1.15 6.84 -27.28
CA ASP A 51 -2.21 6.74 -26.28
C ASP A 51 -2.30 5.35 -25.65
N SER A 52 -2.08 4.30 -26.44
CA SER A 52 -2.07 2.92 -25.94
C SER A 52 -0.89 2.67 -25.03
N TYR A 53 0.31 3.14 -25.40
CA TYR A 53 1.49 3.05 -24.54
C TYR A 53 1.30 3.82 -23.24
N MET A 54 0.75 5.03 -23.31
CA MET A 54 0.43 5.84 -22.14
C MET A 54 -0.53 5.11 -21.19
N ALA A 55 -1.61 4.54 -21.73
CA ALA A 55 -2.59 3.78 -20.94
C ALA A 55 -1.96 2.56 -20.26
N VAL A 56 -1.13 1.80 -20.98
CA VAL A 56 -0.45 0.62 -20.42
C VAL A 56 0.53 1.02 -19.32
N PHE A 57 1.37 2.03 -19.53
CA PHE A 57 2.35 2.44 -18.54
C PHE A 57 1.70 3.01 -17.28
N MET A 58 0.66 3.84 -17.43
CA MET A 58 -0.14 4.32 -16.29
C MET A 58 -0.85 3.18 -15.56
N GLY A 59 -1.37 2.20 -16.31
CA GLY A 59 -1.95 0.98 -15.73
C GLY A 59 -0.94 0.18 -14.90
N MET A 60 0.30 0.05 -15.38
CA MET A 60 1.39 -0.60 -14.65
C MET A 60 1.78 0.16 -13.38
N VAL A 61 1.84 1.50 -13.43
CA VAL A 61 2.06 2.32 -12.23
C VAL A 61 0.98 2.04 -11.18
N PHE A 62 -0.29 2.03 -11.59
CA PHE A 62 -1.40 1.75 -10.69
C PHE A 62 -1.33 0.34 -10.11
N LEU A 63 -1.06 -0.66 -10.94
CA LEU A 63 -0.95 -2.06 -10.51
C LEU A 63 0.20 -2.25 -9.51
N LEU A 64 1.37 -1.70 -9.79
CA LEU A 64 2.53 -1.80 -8.90
C LEU A 64 2.29 -1.07 -7.57
N LEU A 65 1.64 0.10 -7.60
CA LEU A 65 1.23 0.81 -6.39
C LEU A 65 0.24 -0.02 -5.56
N ALA A 66 -0.76 -0.63 -6.20
CA ALA A 66 -1.74 -1.47 -5.51
C ALA A 66 -1.06 -2.65 -4.81
N VAL A 67 -0.13 -3.33 -5.50
CA VAL A 67 0.65 -4.42 -4.92
C VAL A 67 1.56 -3.92 -3.79
N ALA A 68 2.23 -2.78 -3.96
CA ALA A 68 3.09 -2.21 -2.92
C ALA A 68 2.30 -1.87 -1.65
N VAL A 69 1.09 -1.31 -1.80
CA VAL A 69 0.20 -1.01 -0.67
C VAL A 69 -0.31 -2.29 -0.01
N ASP A 70 -0.66 -3.31 -0.78
CA ASP A 70 -1.10 -4.61 -0.24
C ASP A 70 0.01 -5.29 0.57
N VAL A 71 1.23 -5.36 0.02
CA VAL A 71 2.41 -5.87 0.75
C VAL A 71 2.69 -5.04 2.00
N TYR A 72 2.63 -3.71 1.88
CA TYR A 72 2.86 -2.82 3.03
C TYR A 72 1.84 -3.06 4.15
N ARG A 73 0.55 -3.19 3.80
CA ARG A 73 -0.51 -3.48 4.78
C ARG A 73 -0.27 -4.80 5.48
N ARG A 74 -0.03 -5.87 4.73
CA ARG A 74 0.15 -7.22 5.30
C ARG A 74 1.34 -7.31 6.25
N GLU A 75 2.45 -6.66 5.90
CA GLU A 75 3.74 -6.87 6.59
C GLU A 75 4.06 -5.79 7.64
N PHE A 76 3.57 -4.56 7.46
CA PHE A 76 3.93 -3.42 8.31
C PHE A 76 2.74 -2.79 9.05
N MET A 77 1.50 -3.09 8.64
CA MET A 77 0.27 -2.64 9.32
C MET A 77 -0.73 -3.79 9.49
N PRO A 78 -0.36 -4.89 10.17
CA PRO A 78 -1.28 -6.00 10.38
C PRO A 78 -2.54 -5.54 11.13
N ASP A 79 -3.71 -5.88 10.60
CA ASP A 79 -5.03 -5.51 11.15
C ASP A 79 -5.21 -5.97 12.62
N GLU A 80 -4.41 -6.93 13.05
CA GLU A 80 -4.32 -7.46 14.40
C GLU A 80 -3.94 -6.39 15.44
N LEU A 81 -3.21 -5.34 15.03
CA LEU A 81 -2.84 -4.21 15.87
C LEU A 81 -3.98 -3.20 16.07
N ILE A 82 -5.05 -3.30 15.27
CA ILE A 82 -6.24 -2.46 15.41
C ILE A 82 -7.15 -3.08 16.47
N HIS A 83 -6.71 -3.01 17.73
CA HIS A 83 -7.57 -3.39 18.83
C HIS A 83 -8.65 -2.32 18.99
N LYS A 84 -9.87 -2.62 18.55
CA LYS A 84 -11.04 -1.79 18.81
C LYS A 84 -11.25 -1.75 20.33
N ILE A 85 -10.87 -0.65 20.99
CA ILE A 85 -11.19 -0.40 22.40
C ILE A 85 -12.69 -0.54 22.56
N ARG A 86 -13.15 -1.69 23.07
CA ARG A 86 -14.55 -1.85 23.48
C ARG A 86 -14.72 -0.92 24.68
N ARG A 87 -15.53 0.13 24.53
CA ARG A 87 -15.98 0.91 25.70
C ARG A 87 -16.56 -0.10 26.69
N PRO A 88 -16.15 -0.08 27.97
CA PRO A 88 -16.74 -0.96 28.96
C PRO A 88 -18.23 -0.68 28.97
N LYS A 89 -19.02 -1.70 28.61
CA LYS A 89 -20.48 -1.59 28.68
C LYS A 89 -20.80 -1.49 30.16
N ILE A 90 -21.21 -0.31 30.63
CA ILE A 90 -21.64 -0.12 32.02
C ILE A 90 -22.92 -0.94 32.18
N VAL A 91 -22.79 -2.16 32.69
CA VAL A 91 -23.93 -3.03 32.99
C VAL A 91 -24.37 -2.65 34.40
N LEU A 92 -25.45 -1.87 34.50
CA LEU A 92 -26.11 -1.62 35.78
C LEU A 92 -26.74 -2.94 36.25
N HIS A 93 -26.12 -3.60 37.23
CA HIS A 93 -26.76 -4.72 37.90
C HIS A 93 -27.99 -4.21 38.64
N ARG A 94 -29.18 -4.59 38.17
CA ARG A 94 -30.42 -4.38 38.91
C ARG A 94 -30.33 -5.23 40.17
N ALA A 95 -30.38 -4.60 41.35
CA ALA A 95 -30.58 -5.32 42.60
C ALA A 95 -31.94 -6.02 42.50
N PHE A 96 -31.93 -7.33 42.28
CA PHE A 96 -33.12 -8.15 42.43
C PHE A 96 -33.45 -8.16 43.92
N ARG A 97 -34.59 -7.56 44.27
CA ARG A 97 -35.16 -7.52 45.62
C ARG A 97 -36.30 -8.51 45.69
#